data_AF-A0A0K8UPT2-F1
#
_entry.id   AF-A0A0K8UPT2-F1
#
_cell.length_a   1.000
_cell.length_b   1.000
_cell.length_c   1.000
_cell.angle_alpha   90.00
_cell.angle_beta   90.00
_cell.angle_gamma   90.00
#
_symmetry.space_group_name_H-M   'P 1'
#
loop_
_entity.id
_entity.type
_entity.pdbx_description
1 polymer ?
#
loop_
_entity_poly.entity_id
_entity_poly.type
_entity_poly.pdbx_seq_one_letter_code
_entity_poly.pdbx_strand_id
1 'polypeptide(L)'
;NHGDLWTSNFMYAYDDPKQPKKPTRAIFVDFQVSFCGSPGCDLNFFLNTSVQLDLLKERREDLINVYYRTFKETLEYLHYENIPTLDDLKYELRARELYGLFALFGFLPLITMPNELSGDN
;
A
#
# COMPACT_ATOMS: atom_id res chain seq x y z
N ASN A 1 6.14 -5.12 7.33
CA ASN A 1 5.07 -5.30 6.34
C ASN A 1 3.78 -5.66 7.05
N HIS A 2 2.68 -5.07 6.62
CA HIS A 2 1.31 -5.40 6.97
C HIS A 2 0.93 -6.81 6.49
N GLY A 3 1.36 -7.18 5.28
CA GLY A 3 1.11 -8.50 4.67
C GLY A 3 -0.19 -8.61 3.87
N ASP A 4 -1.16 -7.74 4.14
CA ASP A 4 -2.40 -7.58 3.37
C ASP A 4 -2.75 -6.09 3.24
N LEU A 5 -1.92 -5.31 2.54
CA LEU A 5 -2.06 -3.85 2.51
C LEU A 5 -2.93 -3.38 1.34
N TRP A 6 -4.23 -3.29 1.56
CA TRP A 6 -5.21 -2.76 0.59
C TRP A 6 -6.21 -1.83 1.27
N THR A 7 -6.93 -0.99 0.51
CA THR A 7 -7.77 0.10 1.04
C THR A 7 -8.86 -0.34 2.01
N SER A 8 -9.31 -1.59 1.98
CA SER A 8 -10.29 -2.11 2.96
C SER A 8 -9.69 -2.23 4.37
N ASN A 9 -8.38 -2.42 4.48
CA ASN A 9 -7.66 -2.51 5.76
C ASN A 9 -7.19 -1.12 6.25
N PHE A 10 -7.76 -0.05 5.69
CA PHE A 10 -7.52 1.32 6.11
C PHE A 10 -8.79 1.84 6.78
N MET A 11 -8.64 2.31 8.02
CA MET A 11 -9.71 3.01 8.73
C MET A 11 -9.45 4.51 8.69
N TYR A 12 -10.41 5.27 8.18
CA TYR A 12 -10.30 6.71 7.99
C TYR A 12 -11.13 7.47 9.03
N ALA A 13 -10.61 8.59 9.54
CA ALA A 13 -11.38 9.53 10.34
C ALA A 13 -11.73 10.81 9.55
N TYR A 14 -12.89 11.37 9.84
CA TYR A 14 -13.48 12.53 9.15
C TYR A 14 -13.78 13.63 10.16
N ASP A 15 -12.73 14.26 10.66
CA ASP A 15 -12.83 15.20 11.78
C ASP A 15 -13.15 16.65 11.32
N ASP A 16 -13.12 16.97 10.02
CA ASP A 16 -13.44 18.30 9.47
C ASP A 16 -14.91 18.40 9.00
N PRO A 17 -15.80 19.10 9.75
CA PRO A 17 -17.20 19.25 9.36
C PRO A 17 -17.40 20.03 8.07
N LYS A 18 -16.43 20.86 7.64
CA LYS A 18 -16.51 21.61 6.38
C LYS A 18 -16.16 20.74 5.18
N GLN A 19 -15.47 19.62 5.38
CA GLN A 19 -15.07 18.68 4.33
C GLN A 19 -15.42 17.24 4.74
N PRO A 20 -16.72 16.91 4.91
CA PRO A 20 -17.16 15.63 5.51
C PRO A 20 -16.78 14.39 4.68
N LYS A 21 -16.39 14.56 3.41
CA LYS A 21 -15.95 13.47 2.53
C LYS A 21 -14.43 13.32 2.45
N LYS A 22 -13.66 14.23 3.05
CA LYS A 22 -12.20 14.20 2.99
C LYS A 22 -11.66 13.55 4.27
N PRO A 23 -10.94 12.41 4.17
CA PRO A 23 -10.32 11.82 5.33
C PRO A 23 -9.23 12.75 5.87
N THR A 24 -9.14 12.85 7.19
CA THR A 24 -8.19 13.71 7.92
C THR A 24 -7.01 12.90 8.47
N ARG A 25 -7.24 11.63 8.77
CA ARG A 25 -6.23 10.66 9.24
C ARG A 25 -6.65 9.26 8.81
N ALA A 26 -5.67 8.37 8.73
CA ALA A 26 -5.87 6.96 8.47
C ALA A 26 -5.04 6.12 9.44
N ILE A 27 -5.55 4.96 9.81
CA ILE A 27 -4.82 3.91 10.52
C ILE A 27 -4.96 2.59 9.76
N PHE A 28 -3.96 1.72 9.85
CA PHE A 28 -4.06 0.36 9.36
C PHE A 28 -4.73 -0.54 10.41
N VAL A 29 -5.48 -1.53 9.95
CA VAL A 29 -6.13 -2.55 10.77
C VAL A 29 -5.89 -3.95 10.16
N ASP A 30 -6.16 -5.01 10.91
CA ASP A 30 -6.03 -6.41 10.45
C ASP A 30 -4.59 -6.90 10.17
N PHE A 31 -3.75 -6.85 11.21
CA PHE A 31 -2.33 -7.26 11.19
C PHE A 31 -2.07 -8.78 11.29
N GLN A 32 -3.06 -9.62 10.97
CA GLN A 32 -3.01 -11.08 11.17
C GLN A 32 -1.93 -11.81 10.34
N VAL A 33 -1.45 -11.19 9.25
CA VAL A 33 -0.42 -11.73 8.35
C VAL A 33 0.83 -10.85 8.28
N SER A 34 1.04 -9.98 9.28
CA SER A 34 2.19 -9.08 9.31
C SER A 34 3.52 -9.81 9.48
N PHE A 35 4.54 -9.30 8.81
CA PHE A 35 5.89 -9.88 8.84
C PHE A 35 6.99 -8.84 8.64
N CYS A 36 8.21 -9.16 9.07
CA CYS A 36 9.40 -8.36 8.83
C CYS A 36 10.05 -8.77 7.51
N GLY A 37 10.26 -7.80 6.62
CA GLY A 37 10.88 -8.06 5.32
C GLY A 37 10.94 -6.81 4.45
N SER A 38 11.17 -7.02 3.16
CA SER A 38 11.24 -5.94 2.16
C SER A 38 9.98 -5.08 2.14
N PRO A 39 10.08 -3.73 2.15
CA PRO A 39 8.94 -2.85 1.92
C PRO A 39 8.33 -3.03 0.52
N GLY A 40 9.07 -3.63 -0.42
CA GLY A 40 8.61 -3.92 -1.77
C GLY A 40 7.43 -4.89 -1.80
N CYS A 41 7.23 -5.74 -0.78
CA CYS A 41 6.08 -6.65 -0.73
C CYS A 41 4.76 -5.89 -0.60
N ASP A 42 4.61 -5.08 0.46
CA ASP A 42 3.39 -4.31 0.70
C ASP A 42 3.16 -3.25 -0.37
N LEU A 43 4.23 -2.57 -0.82
CA LEU A 43 4.10 -1.53 -1.85
C LEU A 43 3.61 -2.11 -3.18
N ASN A 44 4.18 -3.22 -3.64
CA ASN A 44 3.70 -3.86 -4.86
C ASN A 44 2.26 -4.35 -4.69
N PHE A 45 1.90 -4.91 -3.53
CA PHE A 45 0.54 -5.34 -3.25
C PHE A 45 -0.45 -4.16 -3.33
N PHE A 46 -0.17 -3.08 -2.59
CA PHE A 46 -1.02 -1.89 -2.55
C PHE A 46 -1.16 -1.22 -3.93
N LEU A 47 -0.05 -1.02 -4.64
CA LEU A 47 -0.05 -0.38 -5.95
C LEU A 47 -0.87 -1.15 -6.99
N ASN A 48 -0.92 -2.48 -6.89
CA ASN A 48 -1.64 -3.32 -7.86
C ASN A 48 -3.10 -3.64 -7.48
N THR A 49 -3.52 -3.41 -6.23
CA THR A 49 -4.90 -3.72 -5.79
C THR A 49 -5.73 -2.48 -5.49
N SER A 50 -5.10 -1.40 -5.02
CA SER A 50 -5.79 -0.29 -4.36
C SER A 50 -5.68 1.03 -5.11
N VAL A 51 -4.77 1.13 -6.08
CA VAL A 51 -4.59 2.34 -6.90
C VAL A 51 -5.35 2.18 -8.21
N GLN A 52 -6.11 3.21 -8.59
CA GLN A 52 -6.79 3.24 -9.89
C GLN A 52 -5.77 3.14 -11.02
N LEU A 53 -6.06 2.31 -12.03
CA LEU A 53 -5.11 1.96 -13.09
C LEU A 53 -4.53 3.17 -13.83
N ASP A 54 -5.36 4.17 -14.16
CA ASP A 54 -4.91 5.36 -14.89
C ASP A 54 -3.97 6.20 -14.02
N LEU A 55 -4.30 6.37 -12.74
CA LEU A 55 -3.43 7.04 -11.78
C LEU A 55 -2.11 6.28 -11.59
N LEU A 56 -2.16 4.95 -11.52
CA LEU A 56 -0.94 4.14 -11.41
C LEU A 56 -0.05 4.33 -12.63
N LYS A 57 -0.59 4.29 -13.85
CA LYS A 57 0.19 4.49 -15.08
C LYS A 57 0.86 5.85 -15.14
N GLU A 58 0.16 6.90 -14.72
CA GLU A 58 0.65 8.28 -14.81
C GLU A 58 1.55 8.68 -13.63
N ARG A 59 1.28 8.16 -12.43
CA ARG A 59 1.80 8.71 -11.16
C ARG A 59 2.52 7.67 -10.30
N ARG A 60 2.86 6.48 -10.81
CA ARG A 60 3.58 5.44 -10.05
C ARG A 60 4.84 5.97 -9.37
N GLU A 61 5.69 6.68 -10.12
CA GLU A 61 6.93 7.22 -9.57
C GLU A 61 6.67 8.25 -8.46
N ASP A 62 5.63 9.07 -8.60
CA ASP A 62 5.26 10.03 -7.57
C ASP A 62 4.79 9.35 -6.29
N LEU A 63 4.00 8.27 -6.40
CA LEU A 63 3.57 7.47 -5.25
C LEU A 63 4.77 6.83 -4.53
N ILE A 64 5.72 6.29 -5.29
CA ILE A 64 6.97 5.73 -4.74
C ILE A 64 7.79 6.82 -4.03
N ASN A 65 7.89 8.02 -4.63
CA ASN A 65 8.61 9.14 -4.04
C ASN A 65 7.96 9.63 -2.74
N VAL A 66 6.63 9.69 -2.67
CA VAL A 66 5.89 10.05 -1.44
C VAL A 66 6.16 9.03 -0.32
N TYR A 67 6.12 7.74 -0.64
CA TYR A 67 6.47 6.70 0.32
C TYR A 67 7.92 6.85 0.79
N TYR A 68 8.87 6.96 -0.14
CA TYR A 68 10.30 7.05 0.18
C TYR A 68 10.62 8.25 1.06
N ARG A 69 10.04 9.43 0.76
CA ARG A 69 10.23 10.62 1.59
C ARG A 69 9.81 10.36 3.04
N THR A 70 8.61 9.81 3.23
CA THR A 70 8.06 9.51 4.57
C THR A 70 8.88 8.43 5.27
N PHE A 71 9.29 7.39 4.52
CA PHE A 71 10.14 6.31 5.02
C PHE A 71 11.48 6.82 5.52
N LYS A 72 12.16 7.66 4.73
CA LYS A 72 13.41 8.31 5.10
C LYS A 72 13.24 9.21 6.32
N GLU A 73 12.26 10.11 6.31
CA GLU A 73 11.98 11.02 7.45
C GLU A 73 11.72 10.22 8.75
N THR A 74 11.03 9.08 8.64
CA THR A 74 10.78 8.20 9.80
C THR A 74 12.06 7.56 10.31
N LEU A 75 12.94 7.08 9.43
CA LEU A 75 14.24 6.51 9.84
C LEU A 75 15.18 7.55 10.44
N GLU A 76 15.19 8.77 9.91
CA GLU A 76 15.94 9.90 10.47
C GLU A 76 15.44 10.24 11.89
N TYR A 77 14.12 10.32 12.08
CA TYR A 77 13.49 10.54 13.38
C TYR A 77 13.84 9.45 14.40
N LEU A 78 13.97 8.19 13.94
CA LEU A 78 14.38 7.06 14.78
C LEU A 78 15.90 6.94 14.97
N HIS A 79 16.69 7.90 14.45
CA HIS A 79 18.15 7.91 14.50
C HIS A 79 18.79 6.64 13.91
N TYR A 80 18.20 6.10 12.84
CA TYR A 80 18.77 4.95 12.13
C TYR A 80 19.94 5.40 11.25
N GLU A 81 21.11 4.80 11.45
CA GLU A 81 22.34 5.25 10.78
C GLU A 81 22.38 4.90 9.28
N ASN A 82 21.84 3.73 8.90
CA ASN A 82 22.01 3.15 7.56
C ASN A 82 20.75 3.33 6.71
N ILE A 83 20.35 4.57 6.46
CA ILE A 83 19.12 4.87 5.72
C ILE A 83 19.24 4.44 4.25
N PRO A 84 18.37 3.53 3.76
CA PRO A 84 18.38 3.11 2.36
C PRO A 84 18.11 4.28 1.41
N THR A 85 18.70 4.24 0.22
CA THR A 85 18.47 5.22 -0.83
C THR A 85 17.15 4.97 -1.56
N LEU A 86 16.71 5.92 -2.38
CA LEU A 86 15.55 5.74 -3.26
C LEU A 86 15.81 4.60 -4.26
N ASP A 87 17.05 4.47 -4.73
CA ASP A 87 17.42 3.42 -5.67
C ASP A 87 17.40 2.04 -5.01
N ASP A 88 17.79 1.93 -3.73
CA ASP A 88 17.64 0.69 -2.95
C ASP A 88 16.17 0.30 -2.81
N LEU A 89 15.28 1.26 -2.51
CA LEU A 89 13.85 1.01 -2.46
C LEU A 89 13.29 0.57 -3.83
N LYS A 90 13.71 1.22 -4.92
CA LYS A 90 13.31 0.85 -6.28
C LYS A 90 13.83 -0.53 -6.67
N TYR A 91 15.03 -0.89 -6.24
CA TYR A 91 15.56 -2.24 -6.40
C TYR A 91 14.68 -3.26 -5.67
N GLU A 92 14.34 -2.99 -4.41
CA GLU A 92 13.48 -3.85 -3.60
C GLU A 92 12.08 -4.02 -4.21
N LEU A 93 11.50 -2.94 -4.77
CA LEU A 93 10.25 -2.99 -5.52
C LEU A 93 10.35 -3.92 -6.74
N ARG A 94 11.38 -3.74 -7.58
CA ARG A 94 11.57 -4.57 -8.79
C ARG A 94 11.79 -6.04 -8.45
N ALA A 95 12.63 -6.31 -7.45
CA ALA A 95 12.93 -7.67 -7.02
C ALA A 95 11.71 -8.42 -6.46
N ARG A 96 10.64 -7.71 -6.09
CA ARG A 96 9.39 -8.28 -5.55
C ARG A 96 8.17 -8.01 -6.43
N GLU A 97 8.36 -7.72 -7.72
CA GLU A 97 7.25 -7.51 -8.67
C GLU A 97 6.27 -8.70 -8.75
N LEU A 98 6.75 -9.93 -8.49
CA LEU A 98 5.89 -11.11 -8.40
C LEU A 98 4.81 -11.01 -7.31
N TYR A 99 5.05 -10.26 -6.22
CA TYR A 99 3.99 -9.96 -5.24
C TYR A 99 2.88 -9.11 -5.86
N GLY A 100 3.24 -8.15 -6.72
CA GLY A 100 2.26 -7.34 -7.46
C GLY A 100 1.46 -8.18 -8.44
N LEU A 101 2.12 -9.11 -9.15
CA LEU A 101 1.45 -10.06 -10.05
C LEU A 101 0.48 -10.97 -9.29
N PHE A 102 0.91 -11.55 -8.17
CA PHE A 102 0.05 -12.33 -7.29
C PHE A 102 -1.15 -11.50 -6.80
N ALA A 103 -0.93 -10.26 -6.38
CA ALA A 103 -1.99 -9.39 -5.91
C ALA A 103 -3.00 -9.06 -7.02
N LEU A 104 -2.52 -8.78 -8.23
CA LEU A 104 -3.37 -8.42 -9.37
C LEU A 104 -4.19 -9.60 -9.91
N PHE A 105 -3.58 -10.79 -10.02
CA PHE A 105 -4.23 -11.95 -10.67
C PHE A 105 -4.85 -12.95 -9.70
N GLY A 106 -4.27 -13.09 -8.51
CA GLY A 106 -4.75 -14.01 -7.48
C GLY A 106 -5.72 -13.35 -6.52
N PHE A 107 -5.38 -12.16 -6.02
CA PHE A 107 -6.12 -11.52 -4.93
C PHE A 107 -7.23 -10.59 -5.42
N LEU A 108 -6.93 -9.66 -6.33
CA LEU A 108 -7.87 -8.64 -6.78
C LEU A 108 -9.20 -9.23 -7.29
N PRO A 109 -9.22 -10.30 -8.13
CA PRO A 109 -10.48 -10.87 -8.62
C PRO A 109 -11.35 -11.46 -7.51
N LEU A 110 -10.74 -11.97 -6.42
CA LEU A 110 -11.48 -12.50 -5.27
C LEU A 110 -12.17 -11.38 -4.50
N ILE A 111 -11.47 -10.28 -4.26
CA ILE A 111 -11.99 -9.16 -3.45
C ILE A 111 -12.91 -8.21 -4.23
N THR A 112 -12.85 -8.20 -5.56
CA THR A 112 -13.74 -7.40 -6.43
C THR A 112 -14.82 -8.24 -7.09
N MET A 113 -15.00 -9.49 -6.66
CA MET A 113 -16.08 -10.33 -7.17
C MET A 113 -17.43 -9.65 -6.90
N PRO A 114 -18.31 -9.51 -7.90
CA PRO A 114 -19.67 -9.02 -7.67
C PRO A 114 -20.36 -9.88 -6.61
N ASN A 115 -21.04 -9.25 -5.64
CA ASN A 115 -21.73 -9.97 -4.56
C ASN A 115 -22.70 -11.03 -5.08
N GLU A 116 -23.31 -10.80 -6.25
CA GLU A 116 -24.22 -11.75 -6.92
C GLU A 116 -23.54 -13.09 -7.26
N LEU A 117 -22.20 -13.10 -7.37
CA LEU A 117 -21.38 -14.24 -7.72
C LEU A 117 -20.61 -14.83 -6.54
N SER A 118 -20.58 -14.16 -5.38
CA SER A 118 -19.77 -14.61 -4.23
C SER A 118 -20.39 -15.81 -3.50
N GLY A 119 -21.69 -16.07 -3.68
CA GLY A 119 -22.39 -17.14 -2.97
C GLY A 119 -22.56 -16.90 -1.47
N ASP A 120 -22.17 -15.72 -1.00
CA ASP A 120 -22.38 -15.26 0.37
C ASP A 120 -23.82 -14.72 0.47
N ASN A 121 -24.64 -15.32 1.32
CA ASN A 121 -26.03 -14.92 1.59
C ASN A 121 -26.12 -13.61 2.37
#